data_AF-A0A7R9A9W1-F1
#
_entry.id   AF-A0A7R9A9W1-F1
#
_cell.length_a   1.000
_cell.length_b   1.000
_cell.length_c   1.000
_cell.angle_alpha   90.00
_cell.angle_beta   90.00
_cell.angle_gamma   90.00
#
_symmetry.space_group_name_H-M   'P 1'
#
loop_
_entity.id
_entity.type
_entity.pdbx_description
1 polymer ?
#
loop_
_entity_poly.entity_id
_entity_poly.type
_entity_poly.pdbx_seq_one_letter_code
_entity_poly.pdbx_strand_id
1 'polypeptide(L)' 'MASFQGRLEYVVETDGGSPDARMNEIEVLGVSQRPTSVILNDSEDLVFEYDENIEQLLITLDVSIKSSFTVSIS' A
#
# COMPACT_ATOMS: atom_id res chain seq x y z
N MET A 1 -7.28 -21.96 1.05
CA MET A 1 -7.16 -20.51 0.83
C MET A 1 -6.04 -20.04 1.74
N ALA A 2 -4.94 -19.53 1.19
CA ALA A 2 -3.85 -18.99 1.99
C ALA A 2 -4.03 -17.47 2.02
N SER A 3 -4.44 -16.93 3.16
CA SER A 3 -4.49 -15.48 3.36
C SER A 3 -3.14 -15.02 3.90
N PHE A 4 -2.48 -14.12 3.19
CA PHE A 4 -1.32 -13.41 3.72
C PHE A 4 -1.82 -12.19 4.50
N GLN A 5 -1.71 -12.22 5.83
CA GLN A 5 -1.85 -11.03 6.66
C GLN A 5 -0.44 -10.53 7.00
N GLY A 6 0.02 -9.53 6.26
CA GLY A 6 1.24 -8.78 6.55
C GLY A 6 0.91 -7.38 7.05
N ARG A 7 1.70 -6.84 7.98
CA ARG A 7 1.62 -5.45 8.42
C ARG A 7 2.91 -4.74 7.98
N LEU A 8 2.81 -3.89 6.97
CA LEU A 8 3.92 -3.03 6.56
C LEU A 8 3.88 -1.75 7.39
N GLU A 9 4.85 -1.57 8.28
CA GLU A 9 5.07 -0.29 8.98
C GLU A 9 6.21 0.45 8.29
N TYR A 10 5.95 1.64 7.74
CA TYR A 10 6.99 2.55 7.25
C TYR A 10 7.02 3.79 8.15
N VAL A 11 8.22 4.25 8.50
CA VAL A 11 8.44 5.53 9.19
C VAL A 11 9.12 6.43 8.18
N VAL A 12 8.46 7.52 7.82
CA VAL A 12 9.08 8.54 6.95
C VAL A 12 9.60 9.65 7.84
N GLU A 13 10.92 9.71 7.95
CA GLU A 13 11.61 10.81 8.62
C GLU A 13 11.86 11.90 7.57
N THR A 14 11.12 13.01 7.65
CA THR A 14 11.38 14.18 6.80
C THR A 14 12.43 15.05 7.47
N ASP A 15 13.65 15.08 6.96
CA ASP A 15 14.65 16.07 7.37
C ASP A 15 14.11 17.47 7.05
N GLY A 16 13.92 18.30 8.09
CA GLY A 16 13.55 19.71 7.92
C GLY A 16 12.08 20.01 7.63
N GLY A 17 11.15 19.09 7.95
CA GLY A 17 9.73 19.42 8.06
C GLY A 17 9.09 19.86 6.76
N SER A 18 9.36 19.18 5.63
CA SER A 18 8.56 19.39 4.42
C SER A 18 7.13 18.89 4.70
N PRO A 19 6.16 19.81 4.88
CA PRO A 19 4.82 19.47 5.34
C PRO A 19 4.00 18.69 4.29
N ASP A 20 4.57 18.48 3.11
CA ASP A 20 3.90 18.00 1.91
C ASP A 20 4.48 16.66 1.42
N ALA A 21 5.20 15.91 2.27
CA ALA A 21 5.55 14.55 1.95
C ALA A 21 4.26 13.71 1.80
N ARG A 22 4.07 13.12 0.62
CA ARG A 22 2.91 12.29 0.28
C ARG A 22 3.40 10.93 -0.20
N MET A 23 2.69 9.88 0.19
CA MET A 23 2.88 8.56 -0.38
C MET A 23 1.95 8.42 -1.57
N ASN A 24 2.55 8.17 -2.73
CA ASN A 24 1.84 8.05 -4.00
C ASN A 24 1.72 6.59 -4.48
N GLU A 25 2.65 5.75 -4.03
CA GLU A 25 2.82 4.40 -4.56
C GLU A 25 3.34 3.46 -3.47
N ILE A 26 2.79 2.25 -3.42
CA ILE A 26 3.28 1.12 -2.63
C ILE A 26 3.46 -0.08 -3.55
N GLU A 27 4.66 -0.65 -3.54
CA GLU A 27 4.99 -1.87 -4.26
C GLU A 27 5.11 -3.04 -3.28
N VAL A 28 4.37 -4.12 -3.52
CA VAL A 28 4.41 -5.36 -2.73
C VAL A 28 4.87 -6.51 -3.61
N LEU A 29 5.97 -7.14 -3.22
CA LEU A 29 6.58 -8.27 -3.93
C LEU A 29 6.22 -9.60 -3.30
N GLY A 30 6.15 -10.66 -4.10
CA GLY A 30 5.82 -12.02 -3.64
C GLY A 30 4.34 -12.24 -3.35
N VAL A 31 3.47 -11.44 -3.96
CA VAL A 31 2.02 -11.59 -3.86
C VAL A 31 1.59 -12.78 -4.74
N SER A 32 1.62 -13.97 -4.14
CA SER A 32 1.35 -15.25 -4.83
C SER A 32 -0.08 -15.42 -5.36
N GLN A 33 -1.02 -14.55 -4.97
CA GLN A 33 -2.41 -14.58 -5.42
C GLN A 33 -2.89 -13.20 -5.77
N ARG A 34 -3.62 -13.07 -6.88
CA ARG A 34 -4.21 -11.81 -7.30
C ARG A 34 -5.13 -11.25 -6.21
N PRO A 35 -4.90 -10.02 -5.74
CA PRO A 35 -5.81 -9.36 -4.82
C PRO A 35 -7.18 -9.13 -5.46
N THR A 36 -8.22 -9.34 -4.68
CA THR A 36 -9.60 -9.02 -5.00
C THR A 36 -9.99 -7.62 -4.53
N SER A 37 -9.34 -7.11 -3.47
CA SER A 37 -9.57 -5.77 -2.94
C SER A 37 -8.32 -5.20 -2.26
N VAL A 38 -8.14 -3.88 -2.35
CA VAL A 38 -7.15 -3.10 -1.62
C VAL A 38 -7.84 -1.90 -0.98
N ILE A 39 -7.74 -1.79 0.34
CA ILE A 39 -8.49 -0.82 1.16
C ILE A 39 -7.50 0.06 1.92
N LEU A 40 -7.71 1.38 1.92
CA LEU A 40 -6.92 2.35 2.68
C LEU A 40 -7.79 2.99 3.77
N ASN A 41 -7.40 2.85 5.05
CA ASN A 41 -8.14 3.43 6.18
C ASN A 41 -9.67 3.17 6.10
N ASP A 42 -10.04 1.92 5.78
CA ASP A 42 -11.42 1.48 5.59
C ASP A 42 -12.15 2.08 4.36
N SER A 43 -11.44 2.75 3.45
CA SER A 43 -11.95 3.22 2.15
C SER A 43 -11.64 2.20 1.05
N GLU A 44 -12.69 1.69 0.39
CA GLU A 44 -12.62 0.51 -0.50
C GLU A 44 -12.19 0.79 -1.96
N ASP A 45 -11.75 2.00 -2.31
CA ASP A 45 -11.48 2.40 -3.70
C ASP A 45 -10.03 2.86 -3.92
N LEU A 46 -9.05 1.96 -3.74
CA LEU A 46 -7.69 2.20 -4.24
C LEU A 46 -7.52 1.62 -5.64
N VAL A 47 -6.78 2.35 -6.49
CA VAL A 47 -6.33 1.83 -7.79
C VAL A 47 -5.10 0.96 -7.55
N PHE A 48 -5.13 -0.28 -8.06
CA PHE A 48 -4.00 -1.18 -8.00
C PHE A 48 -3.84 -2.01 -9.28
N GLU A 49 -2.60 -2.40 -9.56
CA GLU A 49 -2.21 -3.28 -10.67
C GLU A 49 -1.50 -4.52 -10.11
N TYR A 50 -1.76 -5.69 -10.70
CA TYR A 50 -1.15 -6.95 -10.29
C TYR A 50 -0.48 -7.62 -11.48
N ASP A 51 0.82 -7.90 -11.37
CA ASP A 51 1.59 -8.69 -12.33
C ASP A 51 1.87 -10.08 -11.75
N GLU A 52 1.23 -11.09 -12.34
CA GLU A 52 1.37 -12.49 -11.93
C GLU A 52 2.73 -13.10 -12.32
N ASN A 53 3.44 -12.55 -13.31
CA ASN A 53 4.70 -13.12 -13.79
C ASN A 53 5.84 -12.89 -12.79
N ILE A 54 5.78 -11.76 -12.07
CA ILE A 54 6.76 -11.35 -11.07
C ILE A 54 6.17 -11.29 -9.66
N GLU A 55 4.93 -11.75 -9.49
CA GLU A 55 4.17 -11.75 -8.22
C GLU A 55 4.19 -10.36 -7.54
N GLN A 56 3.91 -9.31 -8.31
CA GLN A 56 3.99 -7.91 -7.86
C GLN A 56 2.60 -7.28 -7.80
N LEU A 57 2.32 -6.56 -6.72
CA LEU A 57 1.16 -5.68 -6.57
C LEU A 57 1.65 -4.23 -6.46
N LEU A 58 1.19 -3.39 -7.37
CA LEU A 58 1.40 -1.95 -7.35
C LEU A 58 0.12 -1.28 -6.87
N ILE A 59 0.20 -0.45 -5.84
CA ILE A 59 -0.94 0.29 -5.27
C ILE A 59 -0.68 1.77 -5.45
N THR A 60 -1.57 2.47 -6.15
CA THR A 60 -1.56 3.92 -6.26
C THR A 60 -2.47 4.53 -5.20
N LEU A 61 -1.90 5.38 -4.37
CA LEU A 61 -2.58 6.06 -3.26
C LEU A 61 -2.17 7.53 -3.25
N ASP A 62 -2.84 8.36 -2.47
CA ASP A 62 -2.43 9.75 -2.29
C ASP A 62 -2.61 10.20 -0.84
N VAL A 63 -1.66 9.82 0.01
CA VAL A 63 -1.79 9.97 1.47
C VAL A 63 -0.70 10.86 2.03
N SER A 64 -1.10 11.85 2.83
CA SER A 64 -0.14 12.66 3.58
C SER A 64 0.53 11.80 4.64
N ILE A 65 1.86 11.82 4.62
CA ILE A 65 2.72 11.02 5.50
C ILE A 65 2.67 11.49 6.96
N LYS A 66 2.04 12.63 7.23
CA LYS A 66 1.81 13.16 8.59
C LYS A 66 0.86 12.32 9.44
N SER A 67 0.14 11.38 8.84
CA SER A 67 -0.86 10.57 9.53
C SER A 67 -0.56 9.09 9.36
N SER A 68 -0.79 8.32 10.42
CA SER A 68 -0.81 6.87 10.34
C SER A 68 -1.89 6.44 9.34
N PHE A 69 -1.58 5.49 8.47
CA PHE A 69 -2.57 4.86 7.61
C PHE A 69 -2.40 3.34 7.60
N THR A 70 -3.48 2.64 7.25
CA THR A 70 -3.52 1.18 7.14
C THR A 70 -3.93 0.83 5.71
N VAL A 71 -3.14 -0.01 5.05
CA VAL A 71 -3.49 -0.64 3.77
C VAL A 71 -3.81 -2.10 4.03
N SER A 72 -5.00 -2.55 3.63
CA SER A 72 -5.46 -3.94 3.75
C SER A 72 -5.63 -4.54 2.35
N ILE A 73 -5.06 -5.72 2.11
CA ILE A 73 -5.06 -6.41 0.82
C ILE A 73 -5.77 -7.75 1.03
N SER A 74 -6.80 -8.04 0.22
CA SER A 74 -7.67 -9.24 0.34
C SER A 74 -7.74 -10.04 -0.94
#